data_AF-A0A9N9YY64-F1
#
_entry.id   AF-A0A9N9YY64-F1
#
_cell.length_a   1.000
_cell.length_b   1.000
_cell.length_c   1.000
_cell.angle_alpha   90.00
_cell.angle_beta   90.00
_cell.angle_gamma   90.00
#
_symmetry.space_group_name_H-M   'P 1'
#
loop_
_entity.id
_entity.type
_entity.pdbx_description
1 polymer ?
#
loop_
_entity_poly.entity_id
_entity_poly.type
_entity_poly.pdbx_seq_one_letter_code
_entity_poly.pdbx_strand_id
1 'polypeptide(L)'
;MWSPFKLIRTLFRWVRIFLRRGFIVTLPLTLFYVGFGGIVGLLLADYETRQYFASMRHLEQSILSVRELDQFSIPGVPDIHNHGVAPYWVPQLRDPTNWWTKLGLERFDVSPVFEENDVPLNQFAFPNSLYRKTDGEDEGACWHHWVYASDNILHIRELFFNPWDSAFNELLQYHYANPAPCNASFHYVTCPDSFLCDIWKTRGPALIHFTTEKVDLWSGEHEKAREAVAGYTPVTARILEFPMGRHGGVSLAPGVFPTPFNQMKSVTSDPYLWQAHVPWKAQHQTHVRLNEIIERKSREYPGSFGRVKKLDRWLLDKMIQPWGLEIPRTIAMAVGMLTSALGWRCVKLSRQLISAVLGAEDGKRIDPEAWMEEQWAAMEQTEPNFVAQAMRDFFDTERGSVYEEKMKASPEGQEVLDAIWDIARKGKGQSEGRCDDGENIKAQAM
;
A
#
# COMPACT_ATOMS: atom_id res chain seq x y z
N MET A 1 65.28 6.56 -4.37
CA MET A 1 64.11 6.45 -5.28
C MET A 1 63.21 5.33 -4.76
N TRP A 2 62.01 5.63 -4.26
CA TRP A 2 61.09 4.58 -3.78
C TRP A 2 60.49 3.85 -4.97
N SER A 3 60.47 2.52 -4.96
CA SER A 3 59.82 1.78 -6.05
C SER A 3 58.31 2.03 -6.00
N PRO A 4 57.65 2.26 -7.15
CA PRO A 4 56.21 2.54 -7.21
C PRO A 4 55.37 1.45 -6.53
N PHE A 5 55.84 0.20 -6.57
CA PHE A 5 55.24 -0.93 -5.84
C PHE A 5 55.20 -0.77 -4.31
N LYS A 6 56.25 -0.19 -3.69
CA LYS A 6 56.25 0.07 -2.25
C LYS A 6 55.24 1.16 -1.89
N LEU A 7 55.07 2.17 -2.75
CA LEU A 7 54.12 3.27 -2.51
C LEU A 7 52.68 2.77 -2.57
N ILE A 8 52.34 1.97 -3.60
CA ILE A 8 51.02 1.32 -3.75
C ILE A 8 50.70 0.43 -2.55
N ARG A 9 51.62 -0.43 -2.13
CA ARG A 9 51.42 -1.32 -0.96
C ARG A 9 51.20 -0.55 0.34
N THR A 10 51.88 0.58 0.50
CA THR A 10 51.74 1.42 1.71
C THR A 10 50.42 2.17 1.70
N LEU A 11 50.01 2.73 0.55
CA LEU A 11 48.67 3.31 0.34
C LEU A 11 47.57 2.30 0.62
N PHE A 12 47.67 1.09 0.09
CA PHE A 12 46.68 0.02 0.31
C PHE A 12 46.58 -0.36 1.80
N ARG A 13 47.71 -0.40 2.50
CA ARG A 13 47.74 -0.65 3.95
C ARG A 13 47.06 0.47 4.73
N TRP A 14 47.30 1.74 4.37
CA TRP A 14 46.64 2.89 4.98
C TRP A 14 45.15 2.92 4.69
N VAL A 15 44.74 2.71 3.44
CA VAL A 15 43.32 2.60 3.04
C VAL A 15 42.63 1.50 3.83
N ARG A 16 43.23 0.30 3.94
CA ARG A 16 42.68 -0.80 4.73
C ARG A 16 42.56 -0.45 6.22
N ILE A 17 43.53 0.27 6.80
CA ILE A 17 43.46 0.72 8.19
C ILE A 17 42.35 1.76 8.38
N PHE A 18 42.24 2.73 7.46
CA PHE A 18 41.20 3.75 7.49
C PHE A 18 39.81 3.15 7.33
N LEU A 19 39.61 2.25 6.37
CA LEU A 19 38.35 1.52 6.19
C LEU A 19 37.99 0.68 7.41
N ARG A 20 38.95 -0.06 7.98
CA ARG A 20 38.71 -0.87 9.19
C ARG A 20 38.37 -0.02 10.40
N ARG A 21 39.04 1.13 10.59
CA ARG A 21 38.74 2.06 11.68
C ARG A 21 37.40 2.77 11.47
N GLY A 22 37.12 3.20 10.23
CA GLY A 22 35.82 3.76 9.86
C GLY A 22 34.68 2.77 10.13
N PHE A 23 34.84 1.51 9.75
CA PHE A 23 33.88 0.45 10.02
C PHE A 23 33.64 0.24 11.52
N ILE A 24 34.69 0.23 12.35
CA ILE A 24 34.53 0.09 13.81
C ILE A 24 33.78 1.29 14.41
N VAL A 25 34.01 2.50 13.89
CA VAL A 25 33.32 3.72 14.36
C VAL A 25 31.85 3.73 13.92
N THR A 26 31.52 3.20 12.75
CA THR A 26 30.13 3.11 12.26
C THR A 26 29.39 1.88 12.77
N LEU A 27 30.09 0.88 13.32
CA LEU A 27 29.51 -0.37 13.82
C LEU A 27 28.38 -0.17 14.87
N PRO A 28 28.51 0.70 15.88
CA PRO A 28 27.43 0.91 16.84
C PRO A 28 26.18 1.50 16.17
N LEU A 29 26.37 2.37 15.18
CA LEU A 29 25.28 2.97 14.41
C LEU A 29 24.59 1.92 13.55
N THR A 30 25.35 1.08 12.82
CA THR A 30 24.76 0.02 12.00
C THR A 30 24.05 -1.02 12.85
N LEU A 31 24.63 -1.46 13.97
CA LEU A 31 23.98 -2.39 14.91
C LEU A 31 22.69 -1.82 15.50
N PHE A 32 22.68 -0.51 15.84
CA PHE A 32 21.46 0.15 16.30
C PHE A 32 20.36 0.09 15.23
N TYR A 33 20.66 0.44 13.98
CA TYR A 33 19.67 0.42 12.90
C TYR A 33 19.23 -0.98 12.49
N VAL A 34 20.10 -1.99 12.61
CA VAL A 34 19.71 -3.40 12.46
C VAL A 34 18.71 -3.79 13.55
N GLY A 35 19.00 -3.48 14.82
CA GLY A 35 18.10 -3.79 15.93
C GLY A 35 16.76 -3.04 15.84
N PHE A 36 16.81 -1.75 15.51
CA PHE A 36 15.62 -0.93 15.31
C PHE A 36 14.78 -1.43 14.13
N GLY A 37 15.42 -1.70 12.99
CA GLY A 37 14.80 -2.31 11.82
C GLY A 37 14.11 -3.63 12.17
N GLY A 38 14.75 -4.48 12.97
CA GLY A 38 14.14 -5.74 13.43
C GLY A 38 12.88 -5.55 14.27
N ILE A 39 12.88 -4.59 15.21
CA ILE A 39 11.69 -4.27 16.01
C ILE A 39 10.56 -3.74 15.10
N VAL A 40 10.89 -2.84 14.18
CA VAL A 40 9.94 -2.25 13.24
C VAL A 40 9.36 -3.31 12.29
N GLY A 41 10.18 -4.24 11.80
CA GLY A 41 9.74 -5.34 10.95
C GLY A 41 8.81 -6.31 11.65
N LEU A 42 9.05 -6.61 12.94
CA LEU A 42 8.11 -7.41 13.74
C LEU A 42 6.76 -6.71 13.94
N LEU A 43 6.77 -5.39 14.19
CA LEU A 43 5.53 -4.59 14.26
C LEU A 43 4.79 -4.58 12.92
N LEU A 44 5.51 -4.51 11.81
CA LEU A 44 4.94 -4.60 10.47
C LEU A 44 4.32 -5.97 10.21
N ALA A 45 5.01 -7.06 10.55
CA ALA A 45 4.48 -8.42 10.40
C ALA A 45 3.19 -8.65 11.20
N ASP A 46 3.16 -8.22 12.47
CA ASP A 46 1.96 -8.30 13.30
C ASP A 46 0.81 -7.47 12.72
N TYR A 47 1.11 -6.25 12.26
CA TYR A 47 0.13 -5.38 11.62
C TYR A 47 -0.47 -6.01 10.37
N GLU A 48 0.37 -6.39 9.41
CA GLU A 48 -0.09 -6.98 8.16
C GLU A 48 -0.91 -8.23 8.44
N THR A 49 -0.48 -9.07 9.41
CA THR A 49 -1.16 -10.33 9.71
C THR A 49 -2.57 -10.02 10.19
N ARG A 50 -2.69 -9.14 11.18
CA ARG A 50 -4.00 -8.72 11.70
C ARG A 50 -4.85 -8.10 10.61
N GLN A 51 -4.25 -7.26 9.77
CA GLN A 51 -4.94 -6.59 8.67
C GLN A 51 -5.47 -7.61 7.66
N TYR A 52 -4.70 -8.63 7.28
CA TYR A 52 -5.13 -9.67 6.36
C TYR A 52 -6.35 -10.44 6.88
N PHE A 53 -6.31 -10.91 8.13
CA PHE A 53 -7.44 -11.62 8.72
C PHE A 53 -8.64 -10.72 9.02
N ALA A 54 -8.42 -9.42 9.29
CA ALA A 54 -9.51 -8.45 9.36
C ALA A 54 -10.15 -8.27 7.98
N SER A 55 -9.34 -8.07 6.93
CA SER A 55 -9.80 -7.90 5.55
C SER A 55 -10.62 -9.11 5.08
N MET A 56 -10.18 -10.34 5.37
CA MET A 56 -10.95 -11.55 5.04
C MET A 56 -12.33 -11.56 5.71
N ARG A 57 -12.40 -11.24 7.01
CA ARG A 57 -13.68 -11.19 7.73
C ARG A 57 -14.57 -10.08 7.21
N HIS A 58 -14.01 -8.90 6.92
CA HIS A 58 -14.77 -7.79 6.36
C HIS A 58 -15.24 -8.07 4.93
N LEU A 59 -14.47 -8.81 4.12
CA LEU A 59 -14.90 -9.26 2.80
C LEU A 59 -16.14 -10.15 2.92
N GLU A 60 -16.06 -11.19 3.74
CA GLU A 60 -17.17 -12.12 3.99
C GLU A 60 -18.41 -11.37 4.50
N GLN A 61 -18.24 -10.52 5.51
CA GLN A 61 -19.32 -9.71 6.07
C GLN A 61 -19.93 -8.76 5.04
N SER A 62 -19.10 -8.12 4.19
CA SER A 62 -19.59 -7.23 3.14
C SER A 62 -20.42 -8.00 2.12
N ILE A 63 -19.94 -9.17 1.65
CA ILE A 63 -20.68 -10.03 0.71
C ILE A 63 -22.00 -10.52 1.32
N LEU A 64 -21.99 -10.98 2.58
CA LEU A 64 -23.20 -11.43 3.27
C LEU A 64 -24.20 -10.27 3.43
N SER A 65 -23.74 -9.11 3.86
CA SER A 65 -24.59 -7.92 4.02
C SER A 65 -25.24 -7.48 2.70
N VAL A 66 -24.49 -7.57 1.59
CA VAL A 66 -25.01 -7.23 0.27
C VAL A 66 -26.06 -8.24 -0.18
N ARG A 67 -25.79 -9.54 -0.01
CA ARG A 67 -26.74 -10.61 -0.33
C ARG A 67 -28.03 -10.53 0.49
N GLU A 68 -27.93 -10.20 1.77
CA GLU A 68 -29.11 -10.00 2.62
C GLU A 68 -29.93 -8.82 2.13
N LEU A 69 -29.29 -7.69 1.78
CA LEU A 69 -29.98 -6.52 1.24
C LEU A 69 -30.57 -6.76 -0.16
N ASP A 70 -29.89 -7.54 -1.02
CA ASP A 70 -30.40 -7.96 -2.34
C ASP A 70 -31.73 -8.72 -2.22
N GLN A 71 -31.89 -9.55 -1.18
CA GLN A 71 -33.15 -10.27 -0.94
C GLN A 71 -34.33 -9.33 -0.66
N PHE A 72 -34.05 -8.09 -0.24
CA PHE A 72 -35.06 -7.05 -0.04
C PHE A 72 -35.18 -6.09 -1.24
N SER A 73 -34.44 -6.31 -2.32
CA SER A 73 -34.59 -5.54 -3.56
C SER A 73 -35.89 -5.93 -4.27
N ILE A 74 -36.68 -4.93 -4.68
CA ILE A 74 -37.96 -5.12 -5.37
C ILE A 74 -37.75 -4.89 -6.87
N PRO A 75 -38.11 -5.83 -7.75
CA PRO A 75 -38.00 -5.64 -9.20
C PRO A 75 -38.72 -4.37 -9.67
N GLY A 76 -38.03 -3.52 -10.42
CA GLY A 76 -38.56 -2.24 -10.92
C GLY A 76 -38.47 -1.06 -9.95
N VAL A 77 -38.13 -1.30 -8.68
CA VAL A 77 -37.67 -0.26 -7.76
C VAL A 77 -36.15 -0.21 -7.89
N PRO A 78 -35.58 0.98 -8.07
CA PRO A 78 -34.16 1.01 -8.36
C PRO A 78 -33.41 0.62 -7.06
N ASP A 79 -32.35 -0.15 -7.24
CA ASP A 79 -31.73 -1.01 -6.22
C ASP A 79 -31.22 -0.24 -4.98
N ILE A 80 -31.51 -0.73 -3.77
CA ILE A 80 -31.08 -0.11 -2.50
C ILE A 80 -29.55 0.07 -2.43
N HIS A 81 -28.80 -0.71 -3.19
CA HIS A 81 -27.35 -0.62 -3.30
C HIS A 81 -26.85 0.51 -4.20
N ASN A 82 -27.70 1.00 -5.11
CA ASN A 82 -27.35 1.94 -6.15
C ASN A 82 -28.00 3.31 -5.96
N HIS A 83 -28.96 3.44 -5.03
CA HIS A 83 -29.48 4.74 -4.64
C HIS A 83 -28.65 5.44 -3.59
N GLY A 84 -28.71 6.76 -3.68
CA GLY A 84 -28.45 7.61 -2.54
C GLY A 84 -29.35 7.20 -1.39
N VAL A 85 -28.75 6.67 -0.33
CA VAL A 85 -29.45 6.45 0.94
C VAL A 85 -29.00 7.53 1.91
N ALA A 86 -29.88 7.89 2.84
CA ALA A 86 -29.51 8.71 3.99
C ALA A 86 -28.20 8.20 4.63
N PRO A 87 -27.33 9.10 5.13
CA PRO A 87 -27.61 10.52 5.33
C PRO A 87 -27.29 11.44 4.13
N TYR A 88 -26.50 10.98 3.16
CA TYR A 88 -25.94 11.85 2.13
C TYR A 88 -26.65 11.82 0.78
N TRP A 89 -27.51 10.82 0.55
CA TRP A 89 -28.19 10.62 -0.74
C TRP A 89 -27.24 10.52 -1.94
N VAL A 90 -26.03 9.99 -1.73
CA VAL A 90 -25.06 9.59 -2.77
C VAL A 90 -24.86 8.08 -2.79
N PRO A 91 -24.48 7.47 -3.92
CA PRO A 91 -24.28 6.03 -4.01
C PRO A 91 -23.21 5.53 -3.02
N GLN A 92 -23.48 4.39 -2.38
CA GLN A 92 -22.59 3.78 -1.40
C GLN A 92 -21.83 2.59 -2.00
N LEU A 93 -20.52 2.55 -1.75
CA LEU A 93 -19.64 1.46 -2.15
C LEU A 93 -19.65 0.36 -1.06
N ARG A 94 -20.72 -0.42 -1.01
CA ARG A 94 -20.88 -1.54 -0.06
C ARG A 94 -20.38 -2.87 -0.59
N ASP A 95 -20.56 -3.10 -1.89
CA ASP A 95 -20.24 -4.35 -2.54
C ASP A 95 -18.77 -4.39 -2.96
N PRO A 96 -17.94 -5.25 -2.34
CA PRO A 96 -16.52 -5.33 -2.64
C PRO A 96 -16.23 -5.97 -4.00
N THR A 97 -17.21 -6.58 -4.65
CA THR A 97 -17.05 -7.34 -5.91
C THR A 97 -17.41 -6.54 -7.16
N ASN A 98 -18.02 -5.37 -7.03
CA ASN A 98 -18.40 -4.54 -8.17
C ASN A 98 -18.28 -3.02 -7.91
N TRP A 99 -17.67 -2.60 -6.80
CA TRP A 99 -17.58 -1.17 -6.44
C TRP A 99 -17.03 -0.27 -7.56
N TRP A 100 -16.13 -0.78 -8.41
CA TRP A 100 -15.55 -0.03 -9.51
C TRP A 100 -16.56 0.29 -10.61
N THR A 101 -17.53 -0.60 -10.87
CA THR A 101 -18.56 -0.36 -11.90
C THR A 101 -19.48 0.77 -11.46
N LYS A 102 -19.73 0.91 -10.15
CA LYS A 102 -20.48 2.04 -9.58
C LYS A 102 -19.78 3.38 -9.80
N LEU A 103 -18.45 3.37 -9.89
CA LEU A 103 -17.65 4.55 -10.24
C LEU A 103 -17.55 4.78 -11.77
N GLY A 104 -18.18 3.93 -12.59
CA GLY A 104 -18.04 3.98 -14.06
C GLY A 104 -16.68 3.52 -14.55
N LEU A 105 -16.01 2.64 -13.80
CA LEU A 105 -14.67 2.13 -14.09
C LEU A 105 -14.72 0.69 -14.55
N GLU A 106 -13.64 0.27 -15.22
CA GLU A 106 -13.42 -1.08 -15.70
C GLU A 106 -12.09 -1.64 -15.20
N ARG A 107 -12.01 -2.97 -15.18
CA ARG A 107 -10.88 -3.74 -14.69
C ARG A 107 -10.62 -4.89 -15.64
N PHE A 108 -9.34 -5.15 -15.91
CA PHE A 108 -8.90 -6.23 -16.81
C PHE A 108 -8.08 -7.30 -16.07
N ASP A 109 -7.87 -7.13 -14.76
CA ASP A 109 -7.10 -8.03 -13.90
C ASP A 109 -7.97 -9.06 -13.18
N VAL A 110 -9.28 -9.01 -13.34
CA VAL A 110 -10.24 -9.94 -12.73
C VAL A 110 -10.93 -10.74 -13.83
N SER A 111 -10.70 -12.06 -13.87
CA SER A 111 -11.46 -12.95 -14.75
C SER A 111 -12.85 -13.21 -14.14
N PRO A 112 -13.94 -13.21 -14.93
CA PRO A 112 -15.27 -13.59 -14.47
C PRO A 112 -15.39 -15.09 -14.14
N VAL A 113 -14.38 -15.90 -14.50
CA VAL A 113 -14.31 -17.32 -14.17
C VAL A 113 -13.62 -17.45 -12.80
N PHE A 114 -14.44 -17.47 -11.75
CA PHE A 114 -14.00 -17.73 -10.38
C PHE A 114 -13.57 -19.20 -10.26
N GLU A 115 -12.30 -19.51 -10.52
CA GLU A 115 -11.69 -20.68 -9.90
C GLU A 115 -11.34 -20.30 -8.45
N GLU A 116 -12.18 -20.77 -7.52
CA GLU A 116 -12.39 -20.29 -6.15
C GLU A 116 -11.15 -20.24 -5.23
N ASN A 117 -9.98 -20.71 -5.65
CA ASN A 117 -8.88 -21.01 -4.72
C ASN A 117 -7.62 -20.14 -4.83
N ASP A 118 -7.41 -19.36 -5.90
CA ASP A 118 -6.09 -18.74 -6.15
C ASP A 118 -6.09 -17.22 -6.37
N VAL A 119 -7.21 -16.51 -6.21
CA VAL A 119 -7.26 -15.04 -6.37
C VAL A 119 -6.74 -14.36 -5.10
N PRO A 120 -5.61 -13.62 -5.15
CA PRO A 120 -5.10 -12.86 -4.02
C PRO A 120 -6.14 -11.84 -3.53
N LEU A 121 -6.35 -11.76 -2.21
CA LEU A 121 -7.36 -10.91 -1.58
C LEU A 121 -7.31 -9.43 -2.03
N ASN A 122 -6.11 -8.91 -2.27
CA ASN A 122 -5.91 -7.54 -2.74
C ASN A 122 -6.45 -7.29 -4.15
N GLN A 123 -6.60 -8.31 -4.99
CA GLN A 123 -7.17 -8.17 -6.33
C GLN A 123 -8.66 -7.79 -6.31
N PHE A 124 -9.40 -7.88 -5.21
CA PHE A 124 -10.80 -7.44 -5.22
C PHE A 124 -10.96 -5.91 -5.16
N ALA A 125 -9.95 -5.18 -4.66
CA ALA A 125 -10.09 -3.74 -4.43
C ALA A 125 -8.83 -2.92 -4.75
N PHE A 126 -7.95 -3.41 -5.63
CA PHE A 126 -6.70 -2.71 -5.97
C PHE A 126 -6.96 -1.46 -6.82
N PRO A 127 -6.64 -0.24 -6.35
CA PRO A 127 -6.87 0.98 -7.13
C PRO A 127 -6.00 1.07 -8.41
N ASN A 128 -4.83 0.43 -8.40
CA ASN A 128 -3.87 0.49 -9.51
C ASN A 128 -4.16 -0.53 -10.62
N SER A 129 -5.39 -1.05 -10.71
CA SER A 129 -5.85 -1.85 -11.85
C SER A 129 -7.09 -1.27 -12.55
N LEU A 130 -7.49 -0.05 -12.17
CA LEU A 130 -8.66 0.62 -12.71
C LEU A 130 -8.37 1.36 -14.01
N TYR A 131 -9.36 1.32 -14.91
CA TYR A 131 -9.40 2.06 -16.16
C TYR A 131 -10.77 2.72 -16.34
N ARG A 132 -10.81 3.82 -17.08
CA ARG A 132 -12.04 4.46 -17.51
C ARG A 132 -12.22 4.24 -19.01
N LYS A 133 -13.39 3.78 -19.43
CA LYS A 133 -13.73 3.72 -20.85
C LYS A 133 -13.69 5.14 -21.43
N THR A 134 -12.94 5.30 -22.51
CA THR A 134 -12.74 6.59 -23.15
C THR A 134 -13.11 6.43 -24.62
N ASP A 135 -14.24 7.00 -25.00
CA ASP A 135 -14.60 7.10 -26.42
C ASP A 135 -13.77 8.23 -27.06
N GLY A 136 -13.61 8.25 -28.38
CA GLY A 136 -12.71 9.20 -29.06
C GLY A 136 -13.00 10.68 -28.83
N GLU A 137 -14.21 11.02 -28.36
CA GLU A 137 -14.59 12.39 -27.96
C GLU A 137 -14.21 12.73 -26.51
N ASP A 138 -14.04 11.71 -25.66
CA ASP A 138 -13.69 11.83 -24.24
C ASP A 138 -12.17 11.73 -23.99
N GLU A 139 -11.38 11.50 -25.03
CA GLU A 139 -9.93 11.33 -24.90
C GLU A 139 -9.29 12.64 -24.44
N GLY A 140 -8.73 12.62 -23.22
CA GLY A 140 -8.20 13.83 -22.56
C GLY A 140 -9.26 14.70 -21.88
N ALA A 141 -10.53 14.29 -21.87
CA ALA A 141 -11.55 14.98 -21.09
C ALA A 141 -11.26 14.85 -19.59
N CYS A 142 -11.32 15.99 -18.91
CA CYS A 142 -11.14 16.04 -17.47
C CYS A 142 -12.20 15.18 -16.77
N TRP A 143 -11.75 14.31 -15.86
CA TRP A 143 -12.61 13.43 -15.08
C TRP A 143 -12.07 13.27 -13.68
N HIS A 144 -12.94 13.57 -12.72
CA HIS A 144 -12.65 13.49 -11.30
C HIS A 144 -13.81 12.83 -10.58
N HIS A 145 -13.47 11.99 -9.62
CA HIS A 145 -14.45 11.27 -8.84
C HIS A 145 -13.97 11.16 -7.40
N TRP A 146 -14.86 11.45 -6.46
CA TRP A 146 -14.53 11.52 -5.05
C TRP A 146 -15.30 10.46 -4.27
N VAL A 147 -14.60 9.64 -3.49
CA VAL A 147 -15.21 8.73 -2.52
C VAL A 147 -14.89 9.24 -1.13
N TYR A 148 -15.91 9.62 -0.37
CA TYR A 148 -15.74 9.93 1.05
C TYR A 148 -15.74 8.66 1.88
N ALA A 149 -14.65 8.47 2.61
CA ALA A 149 -14.40 7.39 3.52
C ALA A 149 -14.65 7.88 4.95
N SER A 150 -15.81 7.54 5.52
CA SER A 150 -16.19 7.92 6.90
C SER A 150 -15.56 6.99 7.92
N ASP A 151 -15.18 7.52 9.09
CA ASP A 151 -14.76 6.74 10.26
C ASP A 151 -15.92 6.30 11.16
N ASN A 152 -17.16 6.60 10.78
CA ASN A 152 -18.31 6.40 11.64
C ASN A 152 -19.00 5.04 11.36
N ILE A 153 -19.19 4.25 12.41
CA ILE A 153 -19.78 2.90 12.35
C ILE A 153 -21.31 2.98 12.14
N LEU A 154 -21.98 3.96 12.75
CA LEU A 154 -23.45 4.03 12.81
C LEU A 154 -23.96 5.37 12.29
N HIS A 155 -24.68 5.32 11.17
CA HIS A 155 -25.31 6.47 10.54
C HIS A 155 -26.80 6.57 10.90
N ILE A 156 -27.11 6.52 12.19
CA ILE A 156 -28.49 6.71 12.66
C ILE A 156 -28.74 8.21 12.74
N ARG A 157 -29.63 8.70 11.85
CA ARG A 157 -30.16 10.08 11.70
C ARG A 157 -29.75 11.06 12.82
N GLU A 158 -29.07 12.14 12.44
CA GLU A 158 -28.87 13.40 13.19
C GLU A 158 -28.24 13.33 14.60
N LEU A 159 -28.18 12.15 15.23
CA LEU A 159 -27.76 11.98 16.62
C LEU A 159 -26.25 11.67 16.77
N PHE A 160 -25.59 11.20 15.70
CA PHE A 160 -24.19 10.76 15.75
C PHE A 160 -23.35 11.18 14.53
N PHE A 161 -23.58 12.37 13.97
CA PHE A 161 -22.66 12.88 12.94
C PHE A 161 -21.33 13.27 13.55
N ASN A 162 -20.25 12.59 13.15
CA ASN A 162 -18.91 13.13 13.31
C ASN A 162 -18.86 14.51 12.61
N PRO A 163 -18.18 15.53 13.16
CA PRO A 163 -17.94 16.79 12.46
C PRO A 163 -17.52 16.66 10.99
N TRP A 164 -16.77 15.62 10.63
CA TRP A 164 -16.37 15.33 9.24
C TRP A 164 -17.51 14.84 8.35
N ASP A 165 -18.40 14.04 8.91
CA ASP A 165 -19.60 13.57 8.23
C ASP A 165 -20.57 14.72 7.94
N SER A 166 -20.79 15.61 8.92
CA SER A 166 -21.57 16.85 8.72
C SER A 166 -20.95 17.73 7.63
N ALA A 167 -19.63 17.89 7.68
CA ALA A 167 -18.90 18.66 6.69
C ALA A 167 -18.97 18.06 5.28
N PHE A 168 -18.99 16.74 5.15
CA PHE A 168 -19.22 16.09 3.86
C PHE A 168 -20.63 16.35 3.34
N ASN A 169 -21.66 16.29 4.19
CA ASN A 169 -23.01 16.66 3.79
C ASN A 169 -23.11 18.13 3.34
N GLU A 170 -22.49 19.06 4.08
CA GLU A 170 -22.37 20.46 3.68
C GLU A 170 -21.61 20.62 2.36
N LEU A 171 -20.57 19.82 2.13
CA LEU A 171 -19.82 19.78 0.88
C LEU A 171 -20.68 19.36 -0.32
N LEU A 172 -21.52 18.34 -0.15
CA LEU A 172 -22.46 17.91 -1.18
C LEU A 172 -23.48 19.00 -1.51
N GLN A 173 -24.04 19.66 -0.50
CA GLN A 173 -24.96 20.80 -0.70
C GLN A 173 -24.26 21.97 -1.42
N TYR A 174 -23.00 22.25 -1.05
CA TYR A 174 -22.20 23.25 -1.72
C TYR A 174 -21.99 22.92 -3.19
N HIS A 175 -21.63 21.67 -3.53
CA HIS A 175 -21.36 21.26 -4.91
C HIS A 175 -22.61 21.07 -5.77
N TYR A 176 -23.77 20.85 -5.15
CA TYR A 176 -25.05 20.95 -5.84
C TYR A 176 -25.30 22.38 -6.37
N ALA A 177 -24.91 23.40 -5.60
CA ALA A 177 -25.04 24.80 -6.01
C ALA A 177 -23.81 25.33 -6.80
N ASN A 178 -22.64 24.74 -6.60
CA ASN A 178 -21.35 25.16 -7.16
C ASN A 178 -20.61 23.93 -7.71
N PRO A 179 -20.89 23.54 -8.97
CA PRO A 179 -20.33 22.32 -9.54
C PRO A 179 -18.82 22.22 -9.32
N ALA A 180 -18.37 21.05 -8.84
CA ALA A 180 -16.95 20.77 -8.69
C ALA A 180 -16.24 20.84 -10.06
N PRO A 181 -14.91 21.08 -10.09
CA PRO A 181 -14.14 21.02 -11.33
C PRO A 181 -14.48 19.75 -12.13
N CYS A 182 -14.75 19.94 -13.42
CA CYS A 182 -15.08 18.87 -14.35
C CYS A 182 -16.32 18.06 -13.96
N ASN A 183 -17.26 18.70 -13.27
CA ASN A 183 -18.48 18.07 -12.75
C ASN A 183 -18.18 16.81 -11.95
N ALA A 184 -17.15 16.87 -11.09
CA ALA A 184 -16.74 15.74 -10.28
C ALA A 184 -17.92 15.16 -9.49
N SER A 185 -18.02 13.83 -9.48
CA SER A 185 -19.09 13.14 -8.76
C SER A 185 -18.63 12.62 -7.41
N PHE A 186 -19.58 12.32 -6.52
CA PHE A 186 -19.32 11.95 -5.14
C PHE A 186 -19.97 10.61 -4.78
N HIS A 187 -19.22 9.80 -4.04
CA HIS A 187 -19.60 8.48 -3.53
C HIS A 187 -19.21 8.38 -2.07
N TYR A 188 -19.70 7.32 -1.43
CA TYR A 188 -19.56 7.13 0.00
C TYR A 188 -19.14 5.71 0.36
N VAL A 189 -18.24 5.56 1.34
CA VAL A 189 -17.92 4.29 2.00
C VAL A 189 -17.78 4.49 3.51
N THR A 190 -18.31 3.56 4.28
CA THR A 190 -18.09 3.48 5.73
C THR A 190 -16.82 2.67 5.96
N CYS A 191 -15.78 3.23 6.60
CA CYS A 191 -14.52 2.50 6.79
C CYS A 191 -14.45 1.54 7.97
N PRO A 192 -15.10 1.78 9.11
CA PRO A 192 -15.13 0.76 10.15
C PRO A 192 -15.73 -0.52 9.59
N ASP A 193 -14.96 -1.60 9.65
CA ASP A 193 -15.31 -2.93 9.15
C ASP A 193 -15.53 -3.03 7.62
N SER A 194 -14.93 -2.12 6.83
CA SER A 194 -14.99 -2.18 5.37
C SER A 194 -13.77 -2.82 4.73
N PHE A 195 -14.04 -3.81 3.90
CA PHE A 195 -13.05 -4.46 3.06
C PHE A 195 -12.30 -3.46 2.16
N LEU A 196 -13.01 -2.51 1.56
CA LEU A 196 -12.40 -1.53 0.65
C LEU A 196 -11.38 -0.66 1.39
N CYS A 197 -11.75 -0.13 2.56
CA CYS A 197 -10.84 0.70 3.34
C CYS A 197 -9.63 -0.09 3.85
N ASP A 198 -9.81 -1.39 4.15
CA ASP A 198 -8.72 -2.27 4.55
C ASP A 198 -7.70 -2.50 3.42
N ILE A 199 -8.16 -2.78 2.20
CA ILE A 199 -7.28 -3.01 1.04
C ILE A 199 -6.62 -1.70 0.59
N TRP A 200 -7.37 -0.60 0.59
CA TRP A 200 -6.81 0.74 0.33
C TRP A 200 -5.89 1.22 1.45
N LYS A 201 -5.85 0.49 2.58
CA LYS A 201 -5.10 0.83 3.80
C LYS A 201 -5.42 2.25 4.26
N THR A 202 -6.69 2.64 4.16
CA THR A 202 -7.22 3.98 4.44
C THR A 202 -7.94 4.02 5.77
N ARG A 203 -7.82 5.13 6.49
CA ARG A 203 -8.63 5.42 7.67
C ARG A 203 -9.53 6.60 7.37
N GLY A 204 -10.81 6.45 7.70
CA GLY A 204 -11.68 7.61 7.79
C GLY A 204 -11.20 8.55 8.90
N PRO A 205 -11.58 9.84 8.84
CA PRO A 205 -12.26 10.49 7.72
C PRO A 205 -11.27 10.77 6.58
N ALA A 206 -11.61 10.42 5.34
CA ALA A 206 -10.73 10.63 4.18
C ALA A 206 -11.53 10.88 2.89
N LEU A 207 -10.89 11.55 1.93
CA LEU A 207 -11.35 11.62 0.54
C LEU A 207 -10.42 10.81 -0.35
N ILE A 208 -11.00 9.94 -1.16
CA ILE A 208 -10.27 9.17 -2.17
C ILE A 208 -10.63 9.76 -3.53
N HIS A 209 -9.63 10.24 -4.23
CA HIS A 209 -9.76 10.89 -5.53
C HIS A 209 -9.38 9.93 -6.63
N PHE A 210 -10.28 9.69 -7.57
CA PHE A 210 -9.99 8.97 -8.80
C PHE A 210 -9.97 9.97 -9.95
N THR A 211 -8.96 9.88 -10.81
CA THR A 211 -8.84 10.76 -11.97
C THR A 211 -8.07 10.10 -13.11
N THR A 212 -8.37 10.53 -14.34
CA THR A 212 -7.60 10.20 -15.54
C THR A 212 -6.59 11.30 -15.91
N GLU A 213 -6.55 12.40 -15.14
CA GLU A 213 -5.63 13.50 -15.42
C GLU A 213 -4.19 13.14 -15.06
N LYS A 214 -3.27 13.56 -15.94
CA LYS A 214 -1.84 13.45 -15.72
C LYS A 214 -1.39 14.57 -14.77
N VAL A 215 -0.42 14.30 -13.91
CA VAL A 215 0.12 15.32 -13.01
C VAL A 215 1.03 16.23 -13.81
N ASP A 216 0.67 17.51 -13.90
CA ASP A 216 1.44 18.52 -14.62
C ASP A 216 2.49 19.21 -13.73
N LEU A 217 2.41 19.05 -12.40
CA LEU A 217 3.17 19.85 -11.44
C LEU A 217 4.30 19.08 -10.73
N TRP A 218 5.54 19.50 -11.04
CA TRP A 218 6.77 19.41 -10.24
C TRP A 218 7.51 18.08 -10.02
N SER A 219 7.01 16.91 -10.42
CA SER A 219 7.83 15.69 -10.35
C SER A 219 8.58 15.46 -11.67
N GLY A 220 9.90 15.67 -11.65
CA GLY A 220 10.80 15.10 -12.67
C GLY A 220 10.81 13.56 -12.69
N GLU A 221 10.03 12.92 -11.80
CA GLU A 221 9.69 11.51 -11.88
C GLU A 221 8.54 11.33 -12.86
N HIS A 222 8.87 10.84 -14.05
CA HIS A 222 7.90 10.20 -14.92
C HIS A 222 7.42 8.93 -14.21
N GLU A 223 6.27 9.00 -13.53
CA GLU A 223 5.56 7.78 -13.12
C GLU A 223 5.40 6.92 -14.38
N LYS A 224 5.91 5.68 -14.36
CA LYS A 224 5.85 4.78 -15.51
C LYS A 224 4.38 4.71 -15.94
N ALA A 225 4.11 5.21 -17.16
CA ALA A 225 2.77 5.16 -17.71
C ALA A 225 2.31 3.70 -17.67
N ARG A 226 1.18 3.44 -16.99
CA ARG A 226 0.56 2.12 -16.99
C ARG A 226 0.22 1.74 -18.42
N GLU A 227 0.28 0.44 -18.71
CA GLU A 227 0.05 -0.09 -20.05
C GLU A 227 -1.26 0.45 -20.63
N ALA A 228 -1.18 0.98 -21.84
CA ALA A 228 -2.33 1.55 -22.51
C ALA A 228 -3.24 0.42 -23.01
N VAL A 229 -4.50 0.45 -22.60
CA VAL A 229 -5.53 -0.47 -23.11
C VAL A 229 -6.34 0.30 -24.14
N ALA A 230 -6.52 -0.27 -25.34
CA ALA A 230 -7.19 0.42 -26.45
C ALA A 230 -8.64 0.79 -26.08
N GLY A 231 -9.00 2.08 -26.17
CA GLY A 231 -10.32 2.59 -25.77
C GLY A 231 -10.47 2.87 -24.27
N TYR A 232 -9.37 2.83 -23.50
CA TYR A 232 -9.39 2.97 -22.05
C TYR A 232 -8.23 3.82 -21.55
N THR A 233 -8.53 4.73 -20.62
CA THR A 233 -7.53 5.56 -19.94
C THR A 233 -7.27 5.02 -18.54
N PRO A 234 -6.00 4.83 -18.13
CA PRO A 234 -5.69 4.39 -16.77
C PRO A 234 -6.17 5.42 -15.75
N VAL A 235 -6.70 4.93 -14.63
CA VAL A 235 -7.14 5.76 -13.53
C VAL A 235 -6.09 5.76 -12.43
N THR A 236 -5.83 6.94 -11.90
CA THR A 236 -4.98 7.15 -10.74
C THR A 236 -5.85 7.48 -9.53
N ALA A 237 -5.60 6.78 -8.43
CA ALA A 237 -6.24 7.04 -7.14
C ALA A 237 -5.30 7.83 -6.22
N ARG A 238 -5.83 8.76 -5.41
CA ARG A 238 -5.11 9.45 -4.33
C ARG A 238 -5.92 9.40 -3.06
N ILE A 239 -5.25 9.36 -1.91
CA ILE A 239 -5.90 9.26 -0.61
C ILE A 239 -5.52 10.46 0.24
N LEU A 240 -6.54 11.18 0.68
CA LEU A 240 -6.43 12.44 1.42
C LEU A 240 -7.11 12.25 2.76
N GLU A 241 -6.31 11.97 3.79
CA GLU A 241 -6.82 11.69 5.13
C GLU A 241 -6.93 12.95 5.97
N PHE A 242 -7.99 13.01 6.78
CA PHE A 242 -8.33 14.16 7.60
C PHE A 242 -8.15 13.89 9.10
N PRO A 243 -7.83 14.93 9.90
CA PRO A 243 -7.46 16.27 9.46
C PRO A 243 -6.15 16.26 8.66
N MET A 244 -6.05 17.07 7.60
CA MET A 244 -4.82 17.13 6.81
C MET A 244 -3.67 17.61 7.71
N GLY A 245 -2.76 16.71 8.02
CA GLY A 245 -1.50 17.02 8.71
C GLY A 245 -0.38 17.37 7.73
N ARG A 246 0.85 17.55 8.22
CA ARG A 246 2.09 17.74 7.41
C ARG A 246 2.39 16.61 6.41
N HIS A 247 1.58 15.56 6.33
CA HIS A 247 1.86 14.33 5.60
C HIS A 247 1.44 14.36 4.12
N GLY A 248 0.78 15.42 3.63
CA GLY A 248 0.31 15.53 2.25
C GLY A 248 1.09 16.50 1.35
N GLY A 249 2.36 16.82 1.65
CA GLY A 249 3.15 17.81 0.90
C GLY A 249 2.72 19.26 1.13
N VAL A 250 1.50 19.51 1.58
CA VAL A 250 1.01 20.82 2.00
C VAL A 250 1.21 20.97 3.50
N SER A 251 2.35 21.55 3.91
CA SER A 251 2.58 21.91 5.32
C SER A 251 1.70 23.10 5.71
N LEU A 252 0.45 22.83 6.05
CA LEU A 252 -0.46 23.85 6.54
C LEU A 252 -0.23 24.10 8.03
N ALA A 253 -0.20 25.38 8.43
CA ALA A 253 -0.12 25.73 9.84
C ALA A 253 -1.38 25.24 10.60
N PRO A 254 -1.27 24.90 11.89
CA PRO A 254 -2.45 24.65 12.73
C PRO A 254 -3.41 25.85 12.65
N GLY A 255 -4.68 25.61 12.29
CA GLY A 255 -5.70 26.66 12.16
C GLY A 255 -5.86 27.31 10.78
N VAL A 256 -5.19 26.82 9.72
CA VAL A 256 -5.38 27.35 8.35
C VAL A 256 -6.80 27.12 7.83
N PHE A 257 -7.41 25.98 8.15
CA PHE A 257 -8.82 25.75 7.86
C PHE A 257 -9.65 25.90 9.13
N PRO A 258 -10.61 26.84 9.16
CA PRO A 258 -11.41 27.10 10.35
C PRO A 258 -12.43 26.00 10.64
N THR A 259 -12.77 25.15 9.65
CA THR A 259 -13.73 24.04 9.81
C THR A 259 -13.36 22.82 8.94
N PRO A 260 -13.82 21.61 9.30
CA PRO A 260 -13.71 20.41 8.46
C PRO A 260 -14.24 20.61 7.03
N PHE A 261 -15.37 21.31 6.89
CA PHE A 261 -15.97 21.67 5.59
C PHE A 261 -14.99 22.45 4.72
N ASN A 262 -14.34 23.49 5.26
CA ASN A 262 -13.39 24.30 4.50
C ASN A 262 -12.18 23.48 4.04
N GLN A 263 -11.74 22.51 4.84
CA GLN A 263 -10.64 21.62 4.49
C GLN A 263 -11.01 20.71 3.32
N MET A 264 -12.18 20.05 3.35
CA MET A 264 -12.65 19.24 2.23
C MET A 264 -12.91 20.10 0.98
N LYS A 265 -13.59 21.24 1.13
CA LYS A 265 -13.89 22.17 0.05
C LYS A 265 -12.64 22.65 -0.68
N SER A 266 -11.57 22.97 0.05
CA SER A 266 -10.33 23.45 -0.57
C SER A 266 -9.75 22.46 -1.58
N VAL A 267 -9.91 21.16 -1.31
CA VAL A 267 -9.37 20.08 -2.14
C VAL A 267 -10.30 19.77 -3.31
N THR A 268 -11.61 19.81 -3.10
CA THR A 268 -12.59 19.43 -4.12
C THR A 268 -13.03 20.57 -5.02
N SER A 269 -12.82 21.82 -4.62
CA SER A 269 -13.16 23.02 -5.42
C SER A 269 -11.99 23.55 -6.23
N ASP A 270 -10.75 23.23 -5.84
CA ASP A 270 -9.55 23.65 -6.54
C ASP A 270 -9.18 22.61 -7.62
N PRO A 271 -9.01 23.03 -8.89
CA PRO A 271 -8.70 22.10 -9.98
C PRO A 271 -7.29 21.49 -9.92
N TYR A 272 -6.41 21.96 -9.03
CA TYR A 272 -5.01 21.52 -8.95
C TYR A 272 -4.58 21.05 -7.56
N LEU A 273 -5.25 21.45 -6.47
CA LEU A 273 -4.78 21.17 -5.11
C LEU A 273 -4.66 19.68 -4.80
N TRP A 274 -5.50 18.84 -5.42
CA TRP A 274 -5.42 17.38 -5.31
C TRP A 274 -4.09 16.81 -5.86
N GLN A 275 -3.40 17.52 -6.76
CA GLN A 275 -2.11 17.11 -7.32
C GLN A 275 -0.98 17.13 -6.29
N ALA A 276 -1.12 17.90 -5.20
CA ALA A 276 -0.14 17.93 -4.13
C ALA A 276 -0.03 16.58 -3.38
N HIS A 277 -1.02 15.71 -3.54
CA HIS A 277 -1.06 14.40 -2.91
C HIS A 277 -0.49 13.33 -3.85
N VAL A 278 0.38 12.49 -3.29
CA VAL A 278 1.02 11.39 -4.01
C VAL A 278 -0.02 10.36 -4.44
N PRO A 279 0.05 9.83 -5.67
CA PRO A 279 -0.72 8.67 -6.10
C PRO A 279 -0.66 7.52 -5.09
N TRP A 280 -1.76 6.80 -4.98
CA TRP A 280 -1.86 5.66 -4.09
C TRP A 280 -0.84 4.58 -4.48
N LYS A 281 0.00 4.23 -3.52
CA LYS A 281 0.87 3.06 -3.58
C LYS A 281 0.69 2.26 -2.30
N ALA A 282 0.45 0.96 -2.44
CA ALA A 282 0.22 0.07 -1.29
C ALA A 282 1.34 0.17 -0.24
N GLN A 283 2.59 0.28 -0.70
CA GLN A 283 3.75 0.44 0.18
C GLN A 283 3.76 1.76 0.93
N HIS A 284 3.46 2.86 0.24
CA HIS A 284 3.40 4.19 0.85
C HIS A 284 2.36 4.20 1.97
N GLN A 285 1.16 3.68 1.70
CA GLN A 285 0.12 3.58 2.73
C GLN A 285 0.52 2.65 3.88
N THR A 286 1.19 1.53 3.59
CA THR A 286 1.73 0.64 4.64
C THR A 286 2.72 1.38 5.53
N HIS A 287 3.60 2.19 4.95
CA HIS A 287 4.58 2.98 5.70
C HIS A 287 3.90 4.05 6.56
N VAL A 288 2.86 4.72 6.05
CA VAL A 288 2.04 5.66 6.83
C VAL A 288 1.45 4.95 8.06
N ARG A 289 0.80 3.79 7.87
CA ARG A 289 0.23 3.00 8.98
C ARG A 289 1.27 2.52 9.97
N LEU A 290 2.42 2.08 9.48
CA LEU A 290 3.53 1.65 10.33
C LEU A 290 4.05 2.81 11.19
N ASN A 291 4.20 4.01 10.64
CA ASN A 291 4.64 5.19 11.39
C ASN A 291 3.66 5.55 12.52
N GLU A 292 2.36 5.46 12.27
CA GLU A 292 1.34 5.66 13.30
C GLU A 292 1.44 4.60 14.41
N ILE A 293 1.66 3.33 14.06
CA ILE A 293 1.87 2.24 15.01
C ILE A 293 3.12 2.50 15.85
N ILE A 294 4.23 2.88 15.24
CA ILE A 294 5.47 3.24 15.92
C ILE A 294 5.22 4.42 16.87
N GLU A 295 4.51 5.46 16.45
CA GLU A 295 4.20 6.62 17.32
C GLU A 295 3.27 6.24 18.48
N ARG A 296 2.29 5.36 18.25
CA ARG A 296 1.42 4.84 19.30
C ARG A 296 2.21 3.98 20.29
N LYS A 297 3.01 3.03 19.82
CA LYS A 297 3.84 2.15 20.66
C LYS A 297 4.91 2.93 21.44
N SER A 298 5.43 4.00 20.86
CA SER A 298 6.37 4.90 21.55
C SER A 298 5.71 5.63 22.73
N ARG A 299 4.42 5.95 22.63
CA ARG A 299 3.65 6.59 23.70
C ARG A 299 3.19 5.59 24.76
N GLU A 300 2.83 4.38 24.33
CA GLU A 300 2.43 3.27 25.20
C GLU A 300 3.59 2.76 26.06
N TYR A 301 4.80 2.69 25.49
CA TYR A 301 6.00 2.22 26.18
C TYR A 301 7.11 3.29 26.22
N PRO A 302 6.92 4.38 26.97
CA PRO A 302 7.84 5.52 26.95
C PRO A 302 9.23 5.19 27.52
N GLY A 303 9.32 4.21 28.41
CA GLY A 303 10.56 3.78 29.07
C GLY A 303 11.44 2.84 28.24
N SER A 304 10.87 2.13 27.26
CA SER A 304 11.58 1.16 26.41
C SER A 304 11.58 1.63 24.95
N PHE A 305 10.56 1.26 24.17
CA PHE A 305 10.47 1.59 22.75
C PHE A 305 10.46 3.10 22.51
N GLY A 306 9.83 3.88 23.40
CA GLY A 306 9.86 5.33 23.32
C GLY A 306 11.25 5.95 23.49
N ARG A 307 12.15 5.33 24.26
CA ARG A 307 13.56 5.76 24.34
C ARG A 307 14.33 5.42 23.07
N VAL A 308 14.10 4.22 22.52
CA VAL A 308 14.70 3.81 21.24
C VAL A 308 14.29 4.77 20.12
N LYS A 309 13.01 5.13 20.03
CA LYS A 309 12.51 6.10 19.05
C LYS A 309 13.11 7.51 19.25
N LYS A 310 13.27 7.96 20.50
CA LYS A 310 13.93 9.24 20.78
C LYS A 310 15.39 9.23 20.34
N LEU A 311 16.09 8.11 20.56
CA LEU A 311 17.46 7.93 20.11
C LEU A 311 17.55 7.91 18.58
N ASP A 312 16.64 7.21 17.90
CA ASP A 312 16.53 7.21 16.43
C ASP A 312 16.36 8.63 15.88
N ARG A 313 15.39 9.41 16.40
CA ARG A 313 15.22 10.82 16.02
C ARG A 313 16.49 11.65 16.27
N TRP A 314 17.14 11.46 17.42
CA TRP A 314 18.37 12.19 17.74
C TRP A 314 19.52 11.82 16.78
N LEU A 315 19.68 10.54 16.44
CA LEU A 315 20.68 10.08 15.49
C LEU A 315 20.40 10.61 14.08
N LEU A 316 19.13 10.62 13.66
CA LEU A 316 18.71 11.19 12.39
C LEU A 316 19.06 12.68 12.30
N ASP A 317 18.64 13.46 13.31
CA ASP A 317 18.79 14.91 13.32
C ASP A 317 20.24 15.37 13.52
N LYS A 318 21.04 14.64 14.32
CA LYS A 318 22.37 15.09 14.75
C LYS A 318 23.53 14.41 14.03
N MET A 319 23.34 13.21 13.50
CA MET A 319 24.42 12.46 12.86
C MET A 319 24.15 12.21 11.38
N ILE A 320 22.95 11.75 11.00
CA ILE A 320 22.70 11.30 9.63
C ILE A 320 22.43 12.46 8.67
N GLN A 321 21.43 13.29 8.97
CA GLN A 321 21.05 14.40 8.08
C GLN A 321 22.20 15.38 7.85
N PRO A 322 22.96 15.83 8.88
CA PRO A 322 24.02 16.81 8.66
C PRO A 322 25.22 16.24 7.88
N TRP A 323 25.37 14.91 7.85
CA TRP A 323 26.50 14.23 7.19
C TRP A 323 26.10 13.63 5.84
N GLY A 324 24.82 13.75 5.44
CA GLY A 324 24.29 13.14 4.22
C GLY A 324 24.40 11.61 4.20
N LEU A 325 24.48 10.96 5.36
CA LEU A 325 24.69 9.52 5.49
C LEU A 325 23.34 8.79 5.41
N GLU A 326 22.85 8.51 4.21
CA GLU A 326 21.55 7.82 4.04
C GLU A 326 21.64 6.29 4.28
N ILE A 327 22.85 5.72 4.23
CA ILE A 327 23.12 4.28 4.35
C ILE A 327 22.47 3.62 5.59
N PRO A 328 22.53 4.19 6.81
CA PRO A 328 21.92 3.56 7.99
C PRO A 328 20.40 3.44 7.88
N ARG A 329 19.73 4.39 7.19
CA ARG A 329 18.29 4.35 6.95
C ARG A 329 17.92 3.23 5.99
N THR A 330 18.70 3.05 4.91
CA THR A 330 18.50 1.94 3.97
C THR A 330 18.70 0.60 4.67
N ILE A 331 19.73 0.46 5.51
CA ILE A 331 19.96 -0.77 6.30
C ILE A 331 18.75 -1.07 7.19
N ALA A 332 18.23 -0.07 7.90
CA ALA A 332 17.07 -0.24 8.76
C ALA A 332 15.83 -0.69 7.98
N MET A 333 15.58 -0.12 6.80
CA MET A 333 14.48 -0.51 5.91
C MET A 333 14.65 -1.94 5.40
N ALA A 334 15.83 -2.29 4.90
CA ALA A 334 16.12 -3.63 4.39
C ALA A 334 15.97 -4.70 5.49
N VAL A 335 16.52 -4.44 6.69
CA VAL A 335 16.36 -5.33 7.84
C VAL A 335 14.89 -5.40 8.27
N GLY A 336 14.18 -4.27 8.27
CA GLY A 336 12.75 -4.23 8.56
C GLY A 336 11.92 -5.09 7.61
N MET A 337 12.19 -5.03 6.31
CA MET A 337 11.52 -5.86 5.30
C MET A 337 11.88 -7.35 5.46
N LEU A 338 13.14 -7.68 5.72
CA LEU A 338 13.56 -9.07 5.95
C LEU A 338 12.93 -9.65 7.22
N THR A 339 12.91 -8.88 8.29
CA THR A 339 12.31 -9.33 9.56
C THR A 339 10.80 -9.37 9.51
N SER A 340 10.13 -8.50 8.75
CA SER A 340 8.69 -8.61 8.53
C SER A 340 8.35 -9.86 7.72
N ALA A 341 9.13 -10.17 6.68
CA ALA A 341 9.00 -11.39 5.89
C ALA A 341 9.13 -12.66 6.75
N LEU A 342 10.17 -12.72 7.58
CA LEU A 342 10.39 -13.83 8.50
C LEU A 342 9.29 -13.91 9.56
N GLY A 343 8.89 -12.78 10.13
CA GLY A 343 7.82 -12.69 11.12
C GLY A 343 6.49 -13.21 10.57
N TRP A 344 6.13 -12.79 9.36
CA TRP A 344 4.93 -13.27 8.65
C TRP A 344 4.94 -14.79 8.51
N ARG A 345 6.06 -15.36 8.06
CA ARG A 345 6.24 -16.81 7.91
C ARG A 345 6.08 -17.54 9.24
N CYS A 346 6.71 -17.05 10.30
CA CYS A 346 6.59 -17.62 11.64
C CYS A 346 5.14 -17.59 12.13
N VAL A 347 4.41 -16.50 11.90
CA VAL A 347 3.01 -16.39 12.32
C VAL A 347 2.11 -17.33 11.53
N LYS A 348 2.27 -17.42 10.20
CA LYS A 348 1.54 -18.37 9.33
C LYS A 348 1.75 -19.81 9.83
N LEU A 349 3.01 -20.21 10.01
CA LEU A 349 3.37 -21.54 10.52
C LEU A 349 2.78 -21.81 11.91
N SER A 350 2.88 -20.85 12.84
CA SER A 350 2.34 -21.02 14.20
C SER A 350 0.82 -21.21 14.19
N ARG A 351 0.09 -20.48 13.34
CA ARG A 351 -1.37 -20.63 13.22
C ARG A 351 -1.77 -21.93 12.58
N GLN A 352 -1.06 -22.35 11.52
CA GLN A 352 -1.36 -23.63 10.88
C GLN A 352 -1.03 -24.81 11.81
N LEU A 353 0.03 -24.70 12.62
CA LEU A 353 0.33 -25.67 13.68
C LEU A 353 -0.77 -25.69 14.74
N ILE A 354 -1.24 -24.52 15.20
CA ILE A 354 -2.35 -24.41 16.15
C ILE A 354 -3.63 -25.01 15.56
N SER A 355 -3.95 -24.76 14.29
CA SER A 355 -5.12 -25.37 13.64
C SER A 355 -4.95 -26.86 13.40
N ALA A 356 -3.74 -27.36 13.16
CA ALA A 356 -3.48 -28.79 13.05
C ALA A 356 -3.60 -29.48 14.42
N VAL A 357 -3.17 -28.81 15.50
CA VAL A 357 -3.24 -29.34 16.87
C VAL A 357 -4.67 -29.25 17.43
N LEU A 358 -5.38 -28.15 17.20
CA LEU A 358 -6.75 -27.93 17.68
C LEU A 358 -7.82 -28.51 16.75
N GLY A 359 -7.55 -28.61 15.44
CA GLY A 359 -8.41 -29.23 14.44
C GLY A 359 -8.23 -30.74 14.30
N ALA A 360 -7.30 -31.34 15.06
CA ALA A 360 -7.15 -32.80 15.18
C ALA A 360 -8.25 -33.47 16.03
N GLU A 361 -9.37 -32.79 16.31
CA GLU A 361 -10.54 -33.43 16.91
C GLU A 361 -11.22 -34.47 15.98
N ASP A 362 -10.93 -34.46 14.67
CA ASP A 362 -11.43 -35.45 13.69
C ASP A 362 -10.52 -36.69 13.49
N GLY A 363 -9.64 -36.99 14.45
CA GLY A 363 -9.09 -38.35 14.62
C GLY A 363 -7.96 -38.79 13.67
N LYS A 364 -7.43 -37.91 12.81
CA LYS A 364 -6.17 -38.18 12.07
C LYS A 364 -5.03 -37.41 12.73
N ARG A 365 -4.14 -38.17 13.38
CA ARG A 365 -2.88 -37.67 13.94
C ARG A 365 -1.96 -37.27 12.78
N ILE A 366 -1.88 -35.97 12.49
CA ILE A 366 -0.97 -35.43 11.48
C ILE A 366 0.45 -35.49 12.05
N ASP A 367 1.38 -36.10 11.32
CA ASP A 367 2.81 -36.05 11.64
C ASP A 367 3.32 -34.62 11.39
N PRO A 368 3.71 -33.86 12.43
CA PRO A 368 4.09 -32.46 12.29
C PRO A 368 5.29 -32.26 11.37
N GLU A 369 6.23 -33.22 11.28
CA GLU A 369 7.42 -33.09 10.44
C GLU A 369 7.08 -33.28 8.96
N ALA A 370 6.36 -34.35 8.62
CA ALA A 370 5.92 -34.61 7.24
C ALA A 370 4.97 -33.52 6.71
N TRP A 371 4.07 -33.03 7.56
CA TRP A 371 3.18 -31.93 7.21
C TRP A 371 3.93 -30.60 7.07
N MET A 372 4.96 -30.32 7.90
CA MET A 372 5.80 -29.14 7.72
C MET A 372 6.62 -29.19 6.42
N GLU A 373 7.15 -30.35 6.03
CA GLU A 373 7.86 -30.49 4.75
C GLU A 373 6.93 -30.27 3.54
N GLU A 374 5.71 -30.81 3.60
CA GLU A 374 4.69 -30.64 2.56
C GLU A 374 4.22 -29.18 2.44
N GLN A 375 3.98 -28.51 3.57
CA GLN A 375 3.62 -27.09 3.58
C GLN A 375 4.79 -26.20 3.15
N TRP A 376 6.02 -26.54 3.53
CA TRP A 376 7.21 -25.80 3.08
C TRP A 376 7.37 -25.88 1.56
N ALA A 377 7.18 -27.07 0.97
CA ALA A 377 7.21 -27.29 -0.47
C ALA A 377 6.05 -26.59 -1.20
N ALA A 378 4.84 -26.62 -0.64
CA ALA A 378 3.68 -25.91 -1.20
C ALA A 378 3.83 -24.38 -1.11
N MET A 379 4.39 -23.86 -0.01
CA MET A 379 4.66 -22.44 0.19
C MET A 379 5.79 -21.90 -0.70
N GLU A 380 6.73 -22.75 -1.11
CA GLU A 380 7.75 -22.42 -2.11
C GLU A 380 7.17 -22.32 -3.54
N GLN A 381 5.98 -22.87 -3.78
CA GLN A 381 5.32 -22.94 -5.10
C GLN A 381 4.11 -22.00 -5.28
N THR A 382 3.43 -21.54 -4.22
CA THR A 382 2.08 -20.91 -4.34
C THR A 382 2.01 -19.39 -4.16
N GLU A 383 3.06 -18.70 -3.70
CA GLU A 383 3.01 -17.23 -3.61
C GLU A 383 4.25 -16.62 -4.29
N PRO A 384 4.12 -15.99 -5.48
CA PRO A 384 5.12 -15.05 -5.96
C PRO A 384 5.09 -13.80 -5.06
N ASN A 385 5.68 -13.97 -3.88
CA ASN A 385 6.71 -13.10 -3.37
C ASN A 385 6.26 -11.65 -3.13
N PHE A 386 5.30 -11.41 -2.23
CA PHE A 386 5.02 -10.05 -1.71
C PHE A 386 6.31 -9.34 -1.26
N VAL A 387 7.29 -10.07 -0.73
CA VAL A 387 8.59 -9.52 -0.35
C VAL A 387 9.41 -9.15 -1.57
N ALA A 388 9.51 -10.00 -2.59
CA ALA A 388 10.19 -9.60 -3.83
C ALA A 388 9.40 -8.56 -4.63
N GLN A 389 8.07 -8.52 -4.54
CA GLN A 389 7.23 -7.49 -5.15
C GLN A 389 7.38 -6.19 -4.39
N ALA A 390 7.44 -6.21 -3.06
CA ALA A 390 7.68 -5.03 -2.25
C ALA A 390 9.13 -4.54 -2.40
N MET A 391 10.11 -5.43 -2.45
CA MET A 391 11.48 -5.06 -2.80
C MET A 391 11.53 -4.51 -4.24
N ARG A 392 10.85 -5.15 -5.19
CA ARG A 392 10.77 -4.68 -6.59
C ARG A 392 10.13 -3.31 -6.69
N ASP A 393 8.96 -3.09 -6.08
CA ASP A 393 8.25 -1.81 -6.07
C ASP A 393 9.07 -0.71 -5.38
N PHE A 394 9.80 -1.06 -4.32
CA PHE A 394 10.74 -0.15 -3.65
C PHE A 394 11.90 0.23 -4.58
N PHE A 395 12.55 -0.74 -5.21
CA PHE A 395 13.66 -0.49 -6.14
C PHE A 395 13.21 0.13 -7.47
N ASP A 396 11.98 -0.13 -7.93
CA ASP A 396 11.38 0.52 -9.08
C ASP A 396 10.98 1.97 -8.76
N THR A 397 10.60 2.27 -7.51
CA THR A 397 10.38 3.65 -7.04
C THR A 397 11.72 4.40 -6.89
N GLU A 398 12.79 3.71 -6.51
CA GLU A 398 14.14 4.28 -6.42
C GLU A 398 14.92 4.26 -7.76
N ARG A 399 14.28 3.79 -8.85
CA ARG A 399 14.91 3.66 -10.16
C ARG A 399 15.00 5.03 -10.85
N GLY A 400 16.20 5.42 -11.25
CA GLY A 400 16.49 6.77 -11.75
C GLY A 400 16.61 7.82 -10.64
N SER A 401 16.52 7.44 -9.37
CA SER A 401 16.79 8.35 -8.27
C SER A 401 18.30 8.61 -8.16
N VAL A 402 18.65 9.74 -7.54
CA VAL A 402 20.05 10.10 -7.20
C VAL A 402 20.77 8.96 -6.44
N TYR A 403 19.99 8.09 -5.80
CA TYR A 403 20.46 6.93 -5.05
C TYR A 403 20.97 5.80 -5.97
N GLU A 404 20.25 5.48 -7.06
CA GLU A 404 20.69 4.48 -8.04
C GLU A 404 21.96 4.95 -8.75
N GLU A 405 22.05 6.23 -9.11
CA GLU A 405 23.26 6.81 -9.72
C GLU A 405 24.47 6.72 -8.79
N LYS A 406 24.29 7.00 -7.48
CA LYS A 406 25.37 6.89 -6.49
C LYS A 406 25.80 5.45 -6.23
N MET A 407 24.88 4.49 -6.25
CA MET A 407 25.23 3.07 -6.11
C MET A 407 25.89 2.50 -7.38
N LYS A 408 25.49 2.95 -8.57
CA LYS A 408 26.19 2.61 -9.83
C LYS A 408 27.60 3.21 -9.91
N ALA A 409 27.85 4.31 -9.21
CA ALA A 409 29.15 4.97 -9.21
C ALA A 409 30.24 4.21 -8.44
N SER A 410 29.89 3.23 -7.58
CA SER A 410 30.87 2.38 -6.88
C SER A 410 30.76 0.90 -7.28
N PRO A 411 31.89 0.17 -7.41
CA PRO A 411 31.87 -1.26 -7.73
C PRO A 411 31.07 -2.09 -6.70
N GLU A 412 31.16 -1.74 -5.42
CA GLU A 412 30.44 -2.42 -4.35
C GLU A 412 28.93 -2.10 -4.36
N GLY A 413 28.57 -0.87 -4.73
CA GLY A 413 27.16 -0.48 -4.91
C GLY A 413 26.53 -1.16 -6.12
N GLN A 414 27.31 -1.34 -7.19
CA GLN A 414 26.91 -2.10 -8.37
C GLN A 414 26.71 -3.59 -8.05
N GLU A 415 27.61 -4.20 -7.27
CA GLU A 415 27.49 -5.62 -6.86
C GLU A 415 26.24 -5.86 -5.98
N VAL A 416 25.94 -4.93 -5.07
CA VAL A 416 24.71 -4.96 -4.25
C VAL A 416 23.47 -4.78 -5.13
N LEU A 417 23.47 -3.82 -6.07
CA LEU A 417 22.40 -3.64 -7.04
C LEU A 417 22.18 -4.89 -7.89
N ASP A 418 23.25 -5.50 -8.41
CA ASP A 418 23.18 -6.67 -9.26
C ASP A 418 22.62 -7.88 -8.50
N ALA A 419 23.04 -8.09 -7.24
CA ALA A 419 22.49 -9.14 -6.38
C ALA A 419 21.00 -8.94 -6.09
N ILE A 420 20.58 -7.70 -5.84
CA ILE A 420 19.17 -7.33 -5.62
C ILE A 420 18.34 -7.56 -6.88
N TRP A 421 18.84 -7.15 -8.05
CA TRP A 421 18.16 -7.32 -9.33
C TRP A 421 18.12 -8.78 -9.79
N ASP A 422 19.11 -9.59 -9.41
CA ASP A 422 19.12 -11.03 -9.69
C ASP A 422 18.04 -11.75 -8.86
N ILE A 423 17.86 -11.38 -7.58
CA ILE A 423 16.74 -11.84 -6.75
C ILE A 423 15.39 -11.41 -7.36
N ALA A 424 15.27 -10.17 -7.81
CA ALA A 424 14.04 -9.65 -8.43
C ALA A 424 13.71 -10.34 -9.78
N ARG A 425 14.73 -10.68 -10.59
CA ARG A 425 14.58 -11.40 -11.88
C ARG A 425 14.25 -12.88 -11.70
N LYS A 426 14.84 -13.55 -10.71
CA LYS A 426 14.50 -14.94 -10.37
C LYS A 426 13.03 -15.09 -9.98
N GLY A 427 12.46 -14.09 -9.33
CA GLY A 427 11.01 -14.02 -9.09
C GLY A 427 10.14 -13.83 -10.35
N LYS A 428 10.71 -13.39 -11.49
CA LYS A 428 10.00 -13.23 -12.77
C LYS A 428 9.98 -14.53 -13.60
N GLY A 429 11.06 -15.31 -13.55
CA GLY A 429 11.16 -16.58 -14.29
C GLY A 429 10.17 -17.65 -13.82
N GLN A 430 9.75 -17.62 -12.55
CA GLN A 430 8.72 -18.53 -12.02
C GLN A 430 7.29 -18.16 -12.47
N SER A 431 7.01 -16.90 -12.83
CA SER A 431 5.69 -16.49 -13.32
C SER A 431 5.53 -16.59 -14.84
N GLU A 432 6.62 -16.42 -15.61
CA GLU A 432 6.58 -16.48 -17.08
C GLU A 432 6.76 -17.90 -17.65
N GLY A 433 7.27 -18.86 -16.87
CA GLY A 433 7.56 -20.22 -17.33
C GLY A 433 6.36 -21.20 -17.40
N ARG A 434 5.11 -20.74 -17.26
CA ARG A 434 3.94 -21.63 -17.14
C ARG A 434 2.84 -21.43 -18.19
N CYS A 435 3.14 -20.73 -19.28
CA CYS A 435 2.17 -20.51 -20.37
C CYS A 435 2.47 -21.30 -21.66
N ASP A 436 3.59 -22.01 -21.78
CA ASP A 436 4.00 -22.64 -23.05
C ASP A 436 3.57 -24.11 -23.24
N ASP A 437 2.93 -24.76 -22.25
CA ASP A 437 2.52 -26.17 -22.39
C ASP A 437 1.07 -26.35 -22.91
N GLY A 438 0.42 -25.27 -23.35
CA GLY A 438 -0.99 -25.26 -23.74
C GLY A 438 -1.31 -25.66 -25.19
N GLU A 439 -0.32 -25.94 -26.04
CA GLU A 439 -0.56 -26.15 -27.48
C GLU A 439 -0.78 -27.61 -27.93
N ASN A 440 -0.76 -28.59 -27.02
CA ASN A 440 -0.83 -30.02 -27.41
C ASN A 440 -2.11 -30.79 -27.04
N ILE A 441 -3.18 -30.12 -26.58
CA ILE A 441 -4.46 -30.78 -26.24
C ILE A 441 -5.59 -30.40 -27.21
N LYS A 442 -5.29 -30.36 -28.52
CA LYS A 442 -6.32 -30.27 -29.59
C LYS A 442 -6.24 -31.36 -30.66
N ALA A 443 -5.39 -32.38 -30.49
CA ALA A 443 -5.23 -33.46 -31.48
C ALA A 443 -5.75 -34.85 -31.05
N GLN A 444 -6.49 -34.97 -29.94
CA GLN A 444 -7.10 -36.25 -29.51
C GLN A 444 -8.61 -36.18 -29.23
N ALA A 445 -9.29 -35.19 -29.80
CA ALA A 445 -10.75 -35.17 -29.88
C ALA A 445 -11.19 -34.76 -31.29
N MET A 446 -10.86 -35.61 -32.27
CA MET A 446 -11.57 -35.74 -33.55
C MET A 446 -11.74 -37.22 -33.87
#